data_AF-A0AAD1GWI6-F1
#
_entry.id   AF-A0AAD1GWI6-F1
#
_cell.length_a   1.000
_cell.length_b   1.000
_cell.length_c   1.000
_cell.angle_alpha   90.00
_cell.angle_beta   90.00
_cell.angle_gamma   90.00
#
_symmetry.space_group_name_H-M   'P 1'
#
loop_
_entity.id
_entity.type
_entity.pdbx_description
1 polymer ?
#
loop_
_entity_poly.entity_id
_entity_poly.type
_entity_poly.pdbx_seq_one_letter_code
_entity_poly.pdbx_strand_id
1 'polypeptide(L)'
;MTDDPLAPLLELHGVAAACEQVRDALGRAHRHRANLRDWPVTAAEAALRAARASAVLDGGVLNLADPAASDPIFAGALRVAQALEGGQTSLVGVWQRAPMQALARLHMLAGAGRVDEDQLGRLGGRRRSGAS
;
A
#
# COMPACT_ATOMS: atom_id res chain seq x y z
N MET A 1 1.93 -12.92 -20.66
CA MET A 1 1.55 -13.48 -19.35
C MET A 1 2.42 -12.73 -18.35
N THR A 2 1.87 -11.72 -17.69
CA THR A 2 2.67 -10.89 -16.80
C THR A 2 2.92 -11.71 -15.54
N ASP A 3 4.17 -12.09 -15.33
CA ASP A 3 4.58 -12.82 -14.13
C ASP A 3 4.27 -11.95 -12.93
N ASP A 4 3.51 -12.47 -11.96
CA ASP A 4 3.17 -11.73 -10.75
C ASP A 4 4.47 -11.52 -9.95
N PRO A 5 4.98 -10.27 -9.84
CA PRO A 5 6.27 -10.02 -9.21
C PRO A 5 6.27 -10.38 -7.71
N LEU A 6 5.09 -10.55 -7.12
CA LEU A 6 4.93 -10.93 -5.72
C LEU A 6 4.66 -12.42 -5.53
N ALA A 7 4.52 -13.22 -6.59
CA ALA A 7 4.31 -14.67 -6.49
C ALA A 7 5.33 -15.37 -5.58
N PRO A 8 6.64 -15.04 -5.59
CA PRO A 8 7.62 -15.66 -4.69
C PRO A 8 7.33 -15.46 -3.20
N LEU A 9 6.55 -14.44 -2.82
CA LEU A 9 6.17 -14.21 -1.42
C LEU A 9 5.25 -15.31 -0.90
N LEU A 10 4.47 -15.96 -1.76
CA LEU A 10 3.55 -17.04 -1.37
C LEU A 10 4.29 -18.30 -0.90
N GLU A 11 5.54 -18.48 -1.34
CA GLU A 11 6.41 -19.60 -0.94
C GLU A 11 7.03 -19.39 0.45
N LEU A 12 6.93 -18.17 1.02
CA LEU A 12 7.43 -17.91 2.36
C LEU A 12 6.55 -18.60 3.40
N HIS A 13 7.20 -19.23 4.38
CA HIS A 13 6.52 -19.99 5.42
C HIS A 13 5.44 -19.15 6.13
N GLY A 14 4.21 -19.67 6.13
CA GLY A 14 3.06 -19.03 6.78
C GLY A 14 2.36 -17.95 5.95
N VAL A 15 2.95 -17.45 4.86
CA VAL A 15 2.33 -16.37 4.06
C VAL A 15 1.03 -16.83 3.40
N ALA A 16 1.04 -17.99 2.73
CA ALA A 16 -0.17 -18.52 2.10
C ALA A 16 -1.33 -18.72 3.12
N ALA A 17 -1.02 -19.28 4.31
CA ALA A 17 -2.00 -19.47 5.37
C ALA A 17 -2.52 -18.13 5.94
N ALA A 18 -1.65 -17.14 6.09
CA ALA A 18 -2.05 -15.80 6.51
C ALA A 18 -2.95 -15.12 5.47
N CYS A 19 -2.65 -15.28 4.17
CA CYS A 19 -3.49 -14.77 3.09
C CYS A 19 -4.91 -15.37 3.12
N GLU A 20 -5.06 -16.67 3.39
CA GLU A 20 -6.39 -17.28 3.55
C GLU A 20 -7.16 -16.71 4.74
N GLN A 21 -6.50 -16.59 5.90
CA GLN A 21 -7.13 -16.00 7.09
C GLN A 21 -7.60 -14.55 6.83
N VAL A 22 -6.79 -13.78 6.08
CA VAL A 22 -7.15 -12.42 5.67
C VAL A 22 -8.34 -12.44 4.71
N ARG A 23 -8.39 -13.34 3.72
CA ARG A 23 -9.54 -13.49 2.81
C ARG A 23 -10.83 -13.78 3.59
N ASP A 24 -10.78 -14.69 4.55
CA ASP A 24 -11.93 -15.04 5.39
C ASP A 24 -12.38 -13.85 6.26
N ALA A 25 -11.42 -13.14 6.87
CA ALA A 25 -11.72 -11.95 7.68
C ALA A 25 -12.34 -10.83 6.84
N LEU A 26 -11.80 -10.57 5.64
CA LEU A 26 -12.35 -9.60 4.69
C LEU A 26 -13.75 -10.00 4.24
N GLY A 27 -13.99 -11.29 3.97
CA GLY A 27 -15.32 -11.79 3.63
C GLY A 27 -16.35 -11.54 4.75
N ARG A 28 -15.96 -11.78 6.02
CA ARG A 28 -16.83 -11.47 7.18
C ARG A 28 -17.05 -9.97 7.34
N ALA A 29 -15.99 -9.16 7.20
CA ALA A 29 -16.10 -7.70 7.29
C ALA A 29 -17.03 -7.16 6.20
N HIS A 30 -16.90 -7.61 4.95
CA HIS A 30 -17.74 -7.16 3.84
C HIS A 30 -19.23 -7.48 4.07
N ARG A 31 -19.54 -8.66 4.63
CA ARG A 31 -20.92 -9.06 4.97
C ARG A 31 -21.46 -8.46 6.27
N HIS A 32 -20.65 -7.71 7.02
CA HIS A 32 -21.07 -7.10 8.27
C HIS A 32 -22.12 -6.01 8.02
N ARG A 33 -23.17 -5.94 8.86
CA ARG A 33 -24.31 -5.02 8.66
C ARG A 33 -23.90 -3.55 8.50
N ALA A 34 -22.87 -3.11 9.23
CA ALA A 34 -22.34 -1.74 9.11
C ALA A 34 -21.71 -1.49 7.73
N ASN A 35 -21.03 -2.48 7.14
CA ASN A 35 -20.43 -2.37 5.81
C ASN A 35 -21.47 -2.50 4.70
N LEU A 36 -22.57 -3.21 4.92
CA LEU A 36 -23.66 -3.26 3.93
C LEU A 36 -24.39 -1.91 3.76
N ARG A 37 -24.26 -0.98 4.72
CA ARG A 37 -24.92 0.33 4.71
C ARG A 37 -23.95 1.50 4.51
N ASP A 38 -22.83 1.47 5.21
CA ASP A 38 -21.90 2.60 5.32
C ASP A 38 -20.46 2.17 4.98
N TRP A 39 -20.30 1.26 4.01
CA TRP A 39 -18.97 0.82 3.52
C TRP A 39 -17.99 1.96 3.26
N PRO A 40 -18.37 3.09 2.63
CA PRO A 40 -17.42 4.18 2.40
C PRO A 40 -16.79 4.72 3.69
N VAL A 41 -17.56 4.83 4.77
CA VAL A 41 -17.07 5.36 6.06
C VAL A 41 -16.10 4.38 6.71
N THR A 42 -16.44 3.10 6.75
CA THR A 42 -15.59 2.08 7.38
C THR A 42 -14.35 1.79 6.54
N ALA A 43 -14.45 1.86 5.21
CA ALA A 43 -13.31 1.77 4.30
C ALA A 43 -12.35 2.96 4.46
N ALA A 44 -12.87 4.19 4.58
CA ALA A 44 -12.05 5.37 4.81
C ALA A 44 -11.27 5.29 6.14
N GLU A 45 -11.94 4.88 7.22
CA GLU A 45 -11.28 4.69 8.52
C GLU A 45 -10.26 3.53 8.49
N ALA A 46 -10.57 2.43 7.81
CA ALA A 46 -9.63 1.34 7.61
C ALA A 46 -8.39 1.78 6.80
N ALA A 47 -8.60 2.58 5.74
CA ALA A 47 -7.53 3.15 4.92
C ALA A 47 -6.64 4.09 5.75
N LEU A 48 -7.23 4.93 6.60
CA LEU A 48 -6.50 5.79 7.52
C LEU A 48 -5.65 4.99 8.52
N ARG A 49 -6.21 3.92 9.10
CA ARG A 49 -5.46 3.03 10.01
C ARG A 49 -4.33 2.30 9.30
N ALA A 50 -4.56 1.83 8.07
CA ALA A 50 -3.54 1.20 7.25
C ALA A 50 -2.40 2.17 6.90
N ALA A 51 -2.72 3.43 6.57
CA ALA A 51 -1.72 4.47 6.33
C ALA A 51 -0.86 4.73 7.58
N ARG A 52 -1.48 4.81 8.76
CA ARG A 52 -0.74 4.96 10.04
C ARG A 52 0.18 3.77 10.30
N ALA A 53 -0.33 2.56 10.17
CA ALA A 53 0.47 1.34 10.38
C ALA A 53 1.65 1.27 9.39
N SER A 54 1.43 1.63 8.13
CA SER A 54 2.48 1.67 7.11
C SER A 54 3.54 2.71 7.43
N ALA A 55 3.14 3.88 7.93
CA ALA A 55 4.08 4.92 8.33
C ALA A 55 4.96 4.48 9.51
N VAL A 56 4.37 3.83 10.52
CA VAL A 56 5.12 3.27 11.66
C VAL A 56 6.14 2.24 11.21
N LEU A 57 5.78 1.36 10.26
CA LEU A 57 6.71 0.37 9.70
C LEU A 57 7.90 1.02 8.97
N ASP A 58 7.72 2.19 8.35
CA ASP A 58 8.77 2.96 7.66
C ASP A 58 9.52 3.93 8.60
N GLY A 59 9.31 3.82 9.93
CA GLY A 59 9.98 4.65 10.94
C GLY A 59 9.34 6.01 11.19
N GLY A 60 8.12 6.22 10.71
CA GLY A 60 7.31 7.41 10.99
C GLY A 60 6.92 7.54 12.46
N VAL A 61 6.65 8.78 12.88
CA VAL A 61 6.31 9.09 14.27
C VAL A 61 4.79 9.08 14.42
N LEU A 62 4.28 8.31 15.38
CA LEU A 62 2.86 8.34 15.77
C LEU A 62 2.56 9.63 16.53
N ASN A 63 2.38 10.74 15.80
CA ASN A 63 1.84 11.97 16.40
C ASN A 63 0.30 11.98 16.28
N LEU A 64 -0.36 11.68 17.40
CA LEU A 64 -1.83 11.68 17.48
C LEU A 64 -2.44 13.09 17.53
N ALA A 65 -1.64 14.12 17.83
CA ALA A 65 -2.10 15.50 17.97
C ALA A 65 -2.14 16.24 16.62
N ASP A 66 -1.27 15.88 15.67
CA ASP A 66 -1.29 16.42 14.31
C ASP A 66 -0.84 15.35 13.28
N PRO A 67 -1.80 14.53 12.80
CA PRO A 67 -1.48 13.43 11.89
C PRO A 67 -1.00 13.91 10.52
N ALA A 68 -1.46 15.07 10.03
CA ALA A 68 -1.27 15.47 8.64
C ALA A 68 -0.14 16.48 8.43
N ALA A 69 0.22 17.31 9.44
CA ALA A 69 1.06 18.46 9.18
C ALA A 69 2.57 18.27 9.42
N SER A 70 3.04 17.12 9.90
CA SER A 70 4.47 16.98 10.29
C SER A 70 5.20 15.75 9.78
N ASP A 71 4.54 14.61 9.51
CA ASP A 71 5.26 13.39 9.12
C ASP A 71 5.16 13.15 7.60
N PRO A 72 6.24 13.38 6.83
CA PRO A 72 6.24 13.15 5.41
C PRO A 72 6.07 11.66 5.06
N ILE A 73 6.38 10.73 5.97
CA ILE A 73 6.14 9.29 5.79
C ILE A 73 4.64 9.02 5.80
N PHE A 74 3.94 9.54 6.81
CA PHE A 74 2.50 9.39 6.91
C PHE A 74 1.78 10.06 5.74
N ALA A 75 2.22 11.24 5.32
CA ALA A 75 1.66 11.92 4.15
C ALA A 75 1.82 11.09 2.86
N GLY A 76 2.94 10.37 2.69
CA GLY A 76 3.13 9.40 1.61
C GLY A 76 2.21 8.19 1.72
N ALA A 77 2.14 7.57 2.89
CA ALA A 77 1.26 6.42 3.15
C ALA A 77 -0.23 6.76 2.95
N LEU A 78 -0.65 7.97 3.33
CA LEU A 78 -2.03 8.43 3.15
C LEU A 78 -2.39 8.64 1.67
N ARG A 79 -1.45 9.13 0.84
CA ARG A 79 -1.65 9.23 -0.62
C ARG A 79 -1.78 7.85 -1.27
N VAL A 80 -1.00 6.87 -0.81
CA VAL A 80 -1.13 5.47 -1.22
C VAL A 80 -2.50 4.92 -0.84
N ALA A 81 -2.94 5.13 0.41
CA ALA A 81 -4.23 4.65 0.90
C ALA A 81 -5.42 5.23 0.09
N GLN A 82 -5.36 6.52 -0.26
CA GLN A 82 -6.34 7.17 -1.14
C GLN A 82 -6.31 6.60 -2.57
N ALA A 83 -5.13 6.30 -3.11
CA ALA A 83 -5.03 5.68 -4.44
C ALA A 83 -5.57 4.24 -4.48
N LEU A 84 -5.73 3.60 -3.33
CA LEU A 84 -6.30 2.26 -3.16
C LEU A 84 -7.77 2.27 -2.69
N GLU A 85 -8.33 3.45 -2.40
CA GLU A 85 -9.57 3.65 -1.64
C GLU A 85 -10.69 2.64 -1.99
N GLY A 86 -11.01 1.79 -1.00
CA GLY A 86 -12.07 0.79 -1.08
C GLY A 86 -11.95 -0.25 -2.20
N GLY A 87 -10.78 -0.37 -2.85
CA GLY A 87 -10.58 -1.20 -4.04
C GLY A 87 -11.38 -0.74 -5.27
N GLN A 88 -11.93 0.48 -5.23
CA GLN A 88 -12.77 1.03 -6.29
C GLN A 88 -11.98 1.83 -7.34
N THR A 89 -10.67 1.99 -7.13
CA THR A 89 -9.84 2.78 -8.03
C THR A 89 -9.38 1.96 -9.23
N SER A 90 -8.95 2.67 -10.28
CA SER A 90 -8.37 2.03 -11.47
C SER A 90 -7.09 1.25 -11.19
N LEU A 91 -6.48 1.41 -10.01
CA LEU A 91 -5.22 0.78 -9.64
C LEU A 91 -5.35 -0.75 -9.58
N VAL A 92 -6.51 -1.29 -9.19
CA VAL A 92 -6.79 -2.74 -9.24
C VAL A 92 -6.71 -3.26 -10.68
N GLY A 93 -7.33 -2.53 -11.62
CA GLY A 93 -7.27 -2.89 -13.05
C GLY A 93 -5.88 -2.70 -13.68
N VAL A 94 -5.05 -1.80 -13.14
CA VAL A 94 -3.64 -1.67 -13.53
C VAL A 94 -2.82 -2.82 -12.95
N TRP A 95 -3.02 -3.19 -11.69
CA TRP A 95 -2.34 -4.33 -11.06
C TRP A 95 -2.48 -5.62 -11.86
N GLN A 96 -3.70 -5.95 -12.28
CA GLN A 96 -3.99 -7.19 -13.02
C GLN A 96 -3.33 -7.24 -14.41
N ARG A 97 -3.07 -6.09 -15.05
CA ARG A 97 -2.51 -6.02 -16.41
C ARG A 97 -1.02 -5.69 -16.44
N ALA A 98 -0.59 -4.84 -15.51
CA ALA A 98 0.74 -4.23 -15.44
C ALA A 98 1.15 -4.00 -13.96
N PRO A 99 1.40 -5.07 -13.19
CA PRO A 99 1.72 -4.99 -11.75
C PRO A 99 2.95 -4.13 -11.46
N MET A 100 3.99 -4.17 -12.30
CA MET A 100 5.16 -3.28 -12.16
C MET A 100 4.81 -1.79 -12.31
N GLN A 101 3.87 -1.44 -13.19
CA GLN A 101 3.40 -0.06 -13.32
C GLN A 101 2.56 0.37 -12.11
N ALA A 102 1.74 -0.53 -11.58
CA ALA A 102 0.99 -0.28 -10.35
C ALA A 102 1.94 -0.02 -9.17
N LEU A 103 2.94 -0.88 -8.98
CA LEU A 103 3.96 -0.69 -7.95
C LEU A 103 4.75 0.60 -8.15
N ALA A 104 5.10 0.97 -9.38
CA ALA A 104 5.85 2.20 -9.66
C ALA A 104 5.03 3.44 -9.27
N ARG A 105 3.73 3.42 -9.59
CA ARG A 105 2.79 4.48 -9.18
C ARG A 105 2.66 4.55 -7.66
N LEU A 106 2.58 3.42 -6.96
CA LEU A 106 2.56 3.38 -5.50
C LEU A 106 3.84 3.99 -4.90
N HIS A 107 5.01 3.68 -5.47
CA HIS A 107 6.29 4.26 -5.04
C HIS A 107 6.35 5.78 -5.28
N MET A 108 5.85 6.28 -6.41
CA MET A 108 5.76 7.73 -6.64
C MET A 108 4.87 8.42 -5.58
N LEU A 109 3.75 7.81 -5.22
CA LEU A 109 2.84 8.34 -4.20
C LEU A 109 3.44 8.28 -2.80
N ALA A 110 4.18 7.22 -2.45
CA ALA A 110 4.84 7.13 -1.15
C ALA A 110 6.03 8.10 -1.05
N GLY A 111 6.83 8.21 -2.11
CA GLY A 111 8.12 8.90 -2.12
C GLY A 111 8.09 10.39 -2.43
N ALA A 112 6.99 10.95 -2.97
CA ALA A 112 7.02 12.36 -3.37
C ALA A 112 7.31 13.27 -2.16
N GLY A 113 8.29 14.16 -2.31
CA GLY A 113 8.81 15.03 -1.25
C GLY A 113 9.80 14.36 -0.27
N ARG A 114 10.11 13.06 -0.44
CA ARG A 114 11.07 12.29 0.40
C ARG A 114 12.20 11.64 -0.39
N VAL A 115 11.96 11.31 -1.65
CA VAL A 115 12.91 10.64 -2.54
C VAL A 115 13.25 11.59 -3.68
N ASP A 116 14.52 11.60 -4.10
CA ASP A 116 14.96 12.38 -5.26
C ASP A 116 14.09 12.08 -6.48
N GLU A 117 13.78 13.10 -7.28
CA GLU A 117 12.84 12.99 -8.39
C GLU A 117 13.28 11.94 -9.43
N ASP A 118 14.59 11.78 -9.61
CA ASP A 118 15.19 10.77 -10.49
C ASP A 118 15.06 9.33 -9.94
N GLN A 119 14.73 9.15 -8.67
CA GLN A 119 14.55 7.83 -8.04
C GLN A 119 13.07 7.45 -7.87
N LEU A 120 12.14 8.38 -8.12
CA LEU A 120 10.70 8.11 -8.05
C LEU A 120 10.24 7.15 -9.15
N GLY A 121 9.35 6.22 -8.79
CA GLY A 121 8.81 5.19 -9.69
C GLY A 121 9.81 4.10 -10.13
N ARG A 122 11.08 4.16 -9.71
CA ARG A 122 12.11 3.16 -10.08
C ARG A 122 12.24 2.08 -9.02
N LEU A 123 11.53 0.97 -9.22
CA LEU A 123 11.56 -0.20 -8.35
C LEU A 123 12.79 -1.06 -8.63
N GLY A 124 13.96 -0.58 -8.21
CA GLY A 124 15.21 -1.33 -8.23
C GLY A 124 15.87 -1.46 -9.61
N GLY A 125 16.88 -0.63 -9.86
CA GLY A 125 18.08 -1.10 -10.55
C GLY A 125 19.11 -1.40 -9.48
N ARG A 126 19.64 -2.62 -9.42
CA ARG A 126 20.86 -2.95 -8.67
C ARG A 126 21.83 -1.76 -8.81
N ARG A 127 22.20 -1.09 -7.70
CA ARG A 127 23.31 -0.14 -7.73
C ARG A 127 24.51 -0.94 -8.28
N ARG A 128 24.94 -0.65 -9.50
CA ARG A 128 26.27 -1.06 -9.94
C ARG A 128 27.21 -0.26 -9.04
N SER A 129 27.68 -0.87 -7.95
CA SER A 129 28.85 -0.33 -7.27
C SER A 129 29.94 -0.31 -8.31
N GLY A 130 30.26 0.87 -8.82
CA GLY A 130 31.45 1.10 -9.61
C GLY A 130 32.63 0.80 -8.69
N ALA A 131 33.33 -0.30 -8.98
CA ALA A 131 34.70 -0.44 -8.54
C ALA A 131 35.52 0.59 -9.33
N SER A 132 36.13 1.53 -8.64
CA SER A 132 37.37 2.21 -9.02
C SER A 132 38.07 2.64 -7.76
#